data_AF-A0A6P0XSD9-F1
#
_entry.id   AF-A0A6P0XSD9-F1
#
_cell.length_a   1.000
_cell.length_b   1.000
_cell.length_c   1.000
_cell.angle_alpha   90.00
_cell.angle_beta   90.00
_cell.angle_gamma   90.00
#
_symmetry.space_group_name_H-M   'P 1'
#
loop_
_entity.id
_entity.type
_entity.pdbx_description
1 polymer ?
#
loop_
_entity_poly.entity_id
_entity_poly.type
_entity_poly.pdbx_seq_one_letter_code
_entity_poly.pdbx_strand_id
1 'polypeptide(L)'
;MANGKCQKCGCDLPTNWHADHIERWAETNRTNVHEMQALCPKCHYEKTAEENKSMATGRQLSLFPQSTESIKLRHHQEQFLQICKRIKAGEKIRKVVMVVTPGGGKSLIPIIAAANLIPSPGRGNFQRTIADKICWVVPRLNLQKQAEENFVSPYFREQLEYEHKIRANNNQPDPSRDTSGYATTYQAIVANPNLHAQEFQRHRYILVLDEFHHVEEGGSWHKALQPLVDEAVLVIMVTG
;
A
#
# COMPACT_ATOMS: atom_id res chain seq x y z
N MET A 1 -48.08 -18.88 -2.19
CA MET A 1 -47.23 -19.52 -3.21
C MET A 1 -47.44 -18.82 -4.55
N ALA A 2 -46.38 -18.61 -5.33
CA ALA A 2 -46.40 -17.76 -6.51
C ALA A 2 -47.15 -18.35 -7.73
N ASN A 3 -47.48 -19.65 -7.73
CA ASN A 3 -48.20 -20.34 -8.82
C ASN A 3 -47.68 -20.04 -10.23
N GLY A 4 -46.36 -19.92 -10.38
CA GLY A 4 -45.73 -19.60 -11.67
C GLY A 4 -45.91 -18.15 -12.12
N LYS A 5 -46.37 -17.24 -11.26
CA LYS A 5 -46.58 -15.83 -11.57
C LYS A 5 -45.76 -14.90 -10.70
N CYS A 6 -45.32 -13.79 -11.29
CA CYS A 6 -44.63 -12.72 -10.60
C CYS A 6 -45.55 -12.12 -9.54
N GLN A 7 -45.12 -12.11 -8.29
CA GLN A 7 -45.94 -11.60 -7.18
C GLN A 7 -46.04 -10.06 -7.15
N LYS A 8 -45.29 -9.35 -8.01
CA LYS A 8 -45.37 -7.87 -8.16
C LYS A 8 -46.22 -7.42 -9.34
N CYS A 9 -46.05 -8.01 -10.53
CA CYS A 9 -46.78 -7.60 -11.75
C CYS A 9 -47.78 -8.63 -12.28
N GLY A 10 -47.81 -9.85 -11.75
CA GLY A 10 -48.75 -10.91 -12.15
C GLY A 10 -48.44 -11.61 -13.48
N CYS A 11 -47.35 -11.27 -14.18
CA CYS A 11 -46.94 -11.98 -15.40
C CYS A 11 -46.51 -13.41 -15.09
N ASP A 12 -46.55 -14.30 -16.10
CA ASP A 12 -45.96 -15.63 -15.95
C ASP A 12 -44.44 -15.51 -15.74
N LEU A 13 -43.92 -16.31 -14.80
CA LEU A 13 -42.52 -16.29 -14.43
C LEU A 13 -41.68 -16.94 -15.54
N PRO A 14 -40.68 -16.22 -16.09
CA PRO A 14 -39.76 -16.80 -17.06
C PRO A 14 -38.82 -17.80 -16.37
N THR A 15 -38.08 -18.60 -17.13
CA THR A 15 -37.11 -19.57 -16.58
C THR A 15 -36.04 -18.95 -15.70
N ASN A 16 -35.72 -17.67 -15.92
CA ASN A 16 -34.79 -16.87 -15.13
C ASN A 16 -35.50 -15.98 -14.08
N TRP A 17 -36.60 -16.45 -13.50
CA TRP A 17 -37.26 -15.75 -12.39
C TRP A 17 -36.37 -15.70 -11.14
N HIS A 18 -36.59 -14.71 -10.28
CA HIS A 18 -35.78 -14.46 -9.09
C HIS A 18 -36.60 -14.67 -7.82
N ALA A 19 -36.03 -15.36 -6.84
CA ALA A 19 -36.54 -15.40 -5.47
C ALA A 19 -35.94 -14.22 -4.69
N ASP A 20 -36.79 -13.38 -4.13
CA ASP A 20 -36.40 -12.13 -3.46
C ASP A 20 -37.12 -12.00 -2.11
N HIS A 21 -36.57 -11.21 -1.19
CA HIS A 21 -37.26 -10.95 0.08
C HIS A 21 -38.34 -9.86 -0.09
N ILE A 22 -39.46 -9.98 0.62
CA ILE A 22 -40.50 -8.94 0.66
C ILE A 22 -39.96 -7.74 1.45
N GLU A 23 -39.46 -7.99 2.65
CA GLU A 23 -38.70 -7.03 3.47
C GLU A 23 -37.22 -7.44 3.47
N ARG A 24 -36.31 -6.47 3.38
CA ARG A 24 -34.89 -6.76 3.17
C ARG A 24 -34.29 -7.54 4.34
N TRP A 25 -33.51 -8.57 4.03
CA TRP A 25 -32.70 -9.25 5.05
C TRP A 25 -31.82 -8.28 5.85
N ALA A 26 -31.28 -7.24 5.22
CA ALA A 26 -30.45 -6.24 5.90
C ALA A 26 -31.20 -5.46 7.01
N GLU A 27 -32.53 -5.42 6.97
CA GLU A 27 -33.37 -4.74 7.96
C GLU A 27 -33.86 -5.72 9.03
N THR A 28 -34.21 -6.95 8.64
CA THR A 28 -34.84 -7.92 9.53
C THR A 28 -33.88 -8.96 10.12
N ASN A 29 -32.71 -9.16 9.52
CA ASN A 29 -31.75 -10.25 9.76
C ASN A 29 -32.39 -11.66 9.77
N ARG A 30 -33.50 -11.83 9.05
CA ARG A 30 -34.27 -13.07 9.00
C ARG A 30 -34.35 -13.58 7.58
N THR A 31 -34.19 -14.89 7.42
CA THR A 31 -34.49 -15.58 6.17
C THR A 31 -35.53 -16.64 6.48
N ASN A 32 -36.78 -16.37 6.15
CA ASN A 32 -37.85 -17.35 6.23
C ASN A 32 -38.68 -17.31 4.95
N VAL A 33 -39.21 -18.48 4.57
CA VAL A 33 -39.95 -18.65 3.31
C VAL A 33 -41.25 -17.85 3.24
N HIS A 34 -41.76 -17.35 4.38
CA HIS A 34 -42.98 -16.55 4.43
C HIS A 34 -42.71 -15.08 4.05
N GLU A 35 -41.47 -14.63 4.18
CA GLU A 35 -41.00 -13.29 3.79
C GLU A 35 -40.30 -13.30 2.42
N MET A 36 -40.52 -14.34 1.60
CA MET A 36 -39.99 -14.44 0.24
C MET A 36 -41.08 -14.26 -0.81
N GLN A 37 -40.68 -13.73 -1.97
CA GLN A 37 -41.53 -13.54 -3.14
C GLN A 37 -40.80 -13.96 -4.41
N ALA A 38 -41.56 -14.48 -5.38
CA ALA A 38 -41.05 -14.78 -6.72
C ALA A 38 -41.35 -13.62 -7.67
N LEU A 39 -40.30 -13.08 -8.29
CA LEU A 39 -40.37 -11.93 -9.18
C LEU A 39 -39.84 -12.25 -10.57
N CYS A 40 -40.42 -11.64 -11.60
CA CYS A 40 -39.80 -11.61 -12.92
C CYS A 40 -38.57 -10.68 -12.90
N PRO A 41 -37.61 -10.85 -13.84
CA PRO A 41 -36.38 -10.07 -13.87
C PRO A 41 -36.63 -8.56 -13.84
N LYS A 42 -37.58 -8.07 -14.65
CA LYS A 42 -37.93 -6.64 -14.70
C LYS A 42 -38.35 -6.11 -13.33
N CYS A 43 -39.30 -6.79 -12.68
CA CYS A 43 -39.81 -6.38 -11.37
C CYS A 43 -38.75 -6.43 -10.28
N HIS A 44 -37.85 -7.42 -10.34
CA HIS A 44 -36.71 -7.52 -9.44
C HIS A 44 -35.73 -6.35 -9.61
N TYR A 45 -35.35 -6.03 -10.86
CA TYR A 45 -34.46 -4.90 -11.13
C TYR A 45 -35.08 -3.56 -10.72
N GLU A 46 -36.36 -3.33 -11.02
CA GLU A 46 -37.08 -2.12 -10.62
C GLU A 46 -37.19 -2.00 -9.09
N LYS A 47 -37.48 -3.11 -8.39
CA LYS A 47 -37.51 -3.13 -6.92
C LYS A 47 -36.13 -2.81 -6.35
N THR A 48 -35.09 -3.48 -6.84
CA THR A 48 -33.70 -3.25 -6.42
C THR A 48 -33.29 -1.80 -6.64
N ALA A 49 -33.63 -1.22 -7.80
CA ALA A 49 -33.32 0.16 -8.13
C ALA A 49 -34.04 1.15 -7.21
N GLU A 50 -35.33 0.94 -6.94
CA GLU A 50 -36.12 1.80 -6.06
C GLU A 50 -35.65 1.74 -4.61
N GLU A 51 -35.39 0.53 -4.11
CA GLU A 51 -34.85 0.35 -2.78
C GLU A 51 -33.42 0.94 -2.66
N ASN A 52 -32.61 0.87 -3.71
CA ASN A 52 -31.28 1.53 -3.74
C ASN A 52 -31.38 3.07 -3.76
N LYS A 53 -32.44 3.66 -4.31
CA LYS A 53 -32.70 5.11 -4.17
C LYS A 53 -33.00 5.49 -2.71
N SER A 54 -33.76 4.65 -2.00
CA SER A 54 -34.05 4.86 -0.57
C SER A 54 -32.84 4.64 0.35
N MET A 55 -31.77 3.98 -0.14
CA MET A 55 -30.51 3.82 0.58
C MET A 55 -29.59 5.05 0.52
N ALA A 56 -29.89 6.08 -0.27
CA ALA A 56 -29.07 7.30 -0.32
C ALA A 56 -29.13 8.13 0.98
N THR A 57 -30.08 7.85 1.87
CA THR A 57 -30.27 8.54 3.16
C THR A 57 -30.11 7.64 4.39
N GLY A 58 -29.95 6.33 4.20
CA GLY A 58 -29.68 5.37 5.28
C GLY A 58 -28.18 5.10 5.41
N ARG A 59 -27.65 5.05 6.64
CA ARG A 59 -26.26 4.66 6.92
C ARG A 59 -25.95 3.34 6.19
N GLN A 60 -25.25 3.43 5.08
CA GLN A 60 -24.68 2.29 4.38
C GLN A 60 -23.86 1.49 5.40
N LEU A 61 -24.19 0.22 5.60
CA LEU A 61 -23.31 -0.69 6.32
C LEU A 61 -22.07 -0.85 5.45
N SER A 62 -21.03 -0.08 5.75
CA SER A 62 -19.78 -0.09 5.02
C SER A 62 -19.00 -1.35 5.42
N LEU A 63 -19.25 -2.45 4.69
CA LEU A 63 -18.40 -3.66 4.77
C LEU A 63 -16.92 -3.33 4.47
N PHE A 64 -16.70 -2.21 3.75
CA PHE A 64 -15.43 -1.54 3.62
C PHE A 64 -15.68 -0.07 3.99
N PRO A 65 -15.37 0.39 5.21
CA PRO A 65 -15.38 1.81 5.48
C PRO A 65 -14.44 2.47 4.47
N GLN A 66 -14.96 3.41 3.68
CA GLN A 66 -14.09 4.45 3.12
C GLN A 66 -13.54 5.16 4.36
N SER A 67 -12.34 4.75 4.77
CA SER A 67 -11.73 5.22 6.00
C SER A 67 -11.35 6.68 5.81
N THR A 68 -12.24 7.56 6.25
CA THR A 68 -11.92 8.94 6.61
C THR A 68 -11.12 8.98 7.93
N GLU A 69 -10.92 7.84 8.58
CA GLU A 69 -10.03 7.69 9.73
C GLU A 69 -8.57 7.81 9.29
N SER A 70 -7.83 8.66 10.01
CA SER A 70 -6.37 8.72 9.94
C SER A 70 -5.77 7.32 10.15
N ILE A 71 -4.78 6.91 9.34
CA ILE A 71 -4.04 5.66 9.49
C ILE A 71 -3.53 5.60 10.93
N LYS A 72 -4.11 4.68 11.71
CA LYS A 72 -3.53 4.32 13.00
C LYS A 72 -2.29 3.47 12.73
N LEU A 73 -1.13 4.11 12.72
CA LEU A 73 0.14 3.43 12.58
C LEU A 73 0.27 2.33 13.65
N ARG A 74 0.78 1.17 13.24
CA ARG A 74 1.16 0.12 14.20
C ARG A 74 2.32 0.61 15.04
N HIS A 75 2.49 0.04 16.22
CA HIS A 75 3.50 0.49 17.19
C HIS A 75 4.91 0.67 16.59
N HIS A 76 5.39 -0.29 15.81
CA HIS A 76 6.73 -0.20 15.17
C HIS A 76 6.81 0.86 14.06
N GLN A 77 5.69 1.15 13.37
CA GLN A 77 5.61 2.21 12.36
C GLN A 77 5.62 3.58 13.04
N GLU A 78 4.90 3.73 14.15
CA GLU A 78 4.94 4.92 15.00
C GLU A 78 6.35 5.15 15.56
N GLN A 79 6.99 4.11 16.11
CA GLN A 79 8.37 4.20 16.60
C GLN A 79 9.34 4.66 15.50
N PHE A 80 9.20 4.11 14.29
CA PHE A 80 10.02 4.53 13.16
C PHE A 80 9.75 5.99 12.74
N LEU A 81 8.49 6.43 12.77
CA LEU A 81 8.15 7.85 12.56
C LEU A 81 8.84 8.76 13.59
N GLN A 82 8.88 8.35 14.87
CA GLN A 82 9.60 9.11 15.91
C GLN A 82 11.11 9.13 15.66
N ILE A 83 11.70 8.06 15.13
CA ILE A 83 13.11 8.05 14.68
C ILE A 83 13.31 9.06 13.54
N CYS A 84 12.41 9.11 12.54
CA CYS A 84 12.49 10.11 11.48
C CYS A 84 12.45 11.55 12.03
N LYS A 85 11.61 11.83 13.03
CA LYS A 85 11.55 13.14 13.70
C LYS A 85 12.86 13.49 14.42
N ARG A 86 13.46 12.52 15.12
CA ARG A 86 14.78 12.68 15.79
C ARG A 86 15.90 12.97 14.80
N ILE A 87 15.93 12.26 13.67
CA ILE A 87 16.88 12.52 12.57
C ILE A 87 16.72 13.95 12.06
N LYS A 88 15.47 14.40 11.82
CA LYS A 88 15.19 15.79 11.39
C LYS A 88 15.62 16.83 12.42
N ALA A 89 15.49 16.51 13.71
CA ALA A 89 15.97 17.34 14.81
C ALA A 89 17.50 17.40 14.92
N GLY A 90 18.23 16.63 14.11
CA GLY A 90 19.69 16.68 14.02
C GLY A 90 20.42 15.52 14.71
N GLU A 91 19.69 14.52 15.21
CA GLU A 91 20.32 13.34 15.79
C GLU A 91 21.04 12.50 14.73
N LYS A 92 22.26 12.07 15.02
CA LYS A 92 23.15 11.36 14.09
C LYS A 92 22.82 9.86 14.01
N ILE A 93 21.61 9.52 13.60
CA ILE A 93 21.20 8.12 13.38
C ILE A 93 21.42 7.75 11.91
N ARG A 94 22.35 6.82 11.65
CA ARG A 94 22.65 6.33 10.30
C ARG A 94 22.16 4.92 10.00
N LYS A 95 21.89 4.10 11.03
CA LYS A 95 21.47 2.70 10.85
C LYS A 95 20.29 2.40 11.78
N VAL A 96 19.27 1.75 11.23
CA VAL A 96 18.08 1.29 11.95
C VAL A 96 17.84 -0.16 11.57
N VAL A 97 17.72 -1.04 12.57
CA VAL A 97 17.34 -2.44 12.38
C VAL A 97 15.91 -2.60 12.87
N MET A 98 15.06 -3.19 12.04
CA MET A 98 13.65 -3.43 12.31
C MET A 98 13.34 -4.91 12.21
N VAL A 99 13.02 -5.52 13.34
CA VAL A 99 12.52 -6.90 13.42
C VAL A 99 11.00 -6.83 13.50
N VAL A 100 10.33 -7.20 12.41
CA VAL A 100 8.88 -7.04 12.24
C VAL A 100 8.32 -8.35 11.74
N THR A 101 7.42 -8.98 12.52
CA THR A 101 6.77 -10.24 12.15
C THR A 101 6.23 -10.24 10.71
N PRO A 102 6.27 -11.36 9.98
CA PRO A 102 5.72 -11.44 8.63
C PRO A 102 4.26 -10.97 8.56
N GLY A 103 3.92 -10.15 7.56
CA GLY A 103 2.60 -9.50 7.47
C GLY A 103 2.41 -8.28 8.40
N GLY A 104 3.41 -7.93 9.23
CA GLY A 104 3.36 -6.82 10.17
C GLY A 104 3.28 -5.42 9.55
N GLY A 105 3.34 -5.29 8.22
CA GLY A 105 3.24 -4.01 7.51
C GLY A 105 4.56 -3.28 7.33
N LYS A 106 5.65 -4.04 7.15
CA LYS A 106 6.98 -3.53 6.83
C LYS A 106 7.02 -2.65 5.57
N SER A 107 6.13 -2.88 4.61
CA SER A 107 6.04 -2.11 3.36
C SER A 107 5.75 -0.62 3.55
N LEU A 108 5.25 -0.21 4.74
CA LEU A 108 5.01 1.20 5.05
C LEU A 108 6.27 1.94 5.54
N ILE A 109 7.30 1.22 6.00
CA ILE A 109 8.53 1.80 6.52
C ILE A 109 9.28 2.66 5.49
N PRO A 110 9.51 2.18 4.24
CA PRO A 110 10.15 2.99 3.20
C PRO A 110 9.35 4.26 2.86
N ILE A 111 8.02 4.16 2.90
CA ILE A 111 7.12 5.28 2.61
C ILE A 111 7.20 6.33 3.72
N ILE A 112 7.16 5.90 4.99
CA ILE A 112 7.36 6.79 6.14
C ILE A 112 8.72 7.47 6.06
N ALA A 113 9.78 6.75 5.69
CA ALA A 113 11.11 7.31 5.53
C ALA A 113 11.12 8.39 4.44
N ALA A 114 10.62 8.08 3.24
CA ALA A 114 10.56 9.03 2.13
C ALA A 114 9.74 10.28 2.48
N ALA A 115 8.50 10.10 2.95
CA ALA A 115 7.58 11.19 3.29
C ALA A 115 8.10 12.14 4.37
N ASN A 116 9.00 11.67 5.23
CA ASN A 116 9.55 12.47 6.31
C ASN A 116 10.98 12.98 6.05
N LEU A 117 11.79 12.29 5.26
CA LEU A 117 13.23 12.59 5.16
C LEU A 117 13.63 13.12 3.77
N ILE A 118 12.76 12.99 2.77
CA ILE A 118 12.93 13.53 1.42
C ILE A 118 12.01 14.76 1.24
N PRO A 119 12.45 15.84 0.56
CA PRO A 119 11.62 17.01 0.33
C PRO A 119 10.44 16.72 -0.60
N SER A 120 9.25 17.18 -0.24
CA SER A 120 8.04 17.07 -1.07
C SER A 120 7.51 18.47 -1.43
N PRO A 121 7.12 18.74 -2.69
CA PRO A 121 6.70 20.08 -3.15
C PRO A 121 5.53 20.70 -2.37
N GLY A 122 4.69 19.88 -1.72
CA GLY A 122 3.54 20.32 -0.94
C GLY A 122 3.82 20.62 0.54
N ARG A 123 5.00 20.26 1.08
CA ARG A 123 5.38 20.55 2.47
C ARG A 123 6.33 21.74 2.50
N GLY A 124 5.88 22.84 3.11
CA GLY A 124 6.57 24.14 3.12
C GLY A 124 8.07 24.07 3.41
N ASN A 125 8.82 24.97 2.78
CA ASN A 125 10.28 25.05 2.63
C ASN A 125 11.12 25.21 3.93
N PHE A 126 10.56 24.96 5.12
CA PHE A 126 11.24 25.16 6.41
C PHE A 126 11.85 23.88 7.00
N GLN A 127 11.69 22.72 6.36
CA GLN A 127 12.18 21.45 6.90
C GLN A 127 13.58 21.10 6.37
N ARG A 128 14.46 20.65 7.28
CA ARG A 128 15.80 20.16 6.95
C ARG A 128 15.73 18.96 6.00
N THR A 129 16.34 19.07 4.83
CA THR A 129 16.50 17.97 3.87
C THR A 129 17.57 16.98 4.37
N ILE A 130 17.16 15.74 4.63
CA ILE A 130 18.05 14.67 5.09
C ILE A 130 18.59 13.86 3.90
N ALA A 131 17.70 13.46 2.99
CA ALA A 131 18.03 12.66 1.82
C ALA A 131 17.43 13.28 0.55
N ASP A 132 18.00 12.93 -0.60
CA ASP A 132 17.51 13.33 -1.91
C ASP A 132 16.67 12.20 -2.54
N LYS A 133 17.03 10.95 -2.24
CA LYS A 133 16.47 9.76 -2.90
C LYS A 133 16.33 8.57 -1.94
N ILE A 134 15.54 7.56 -2.32
CA ILE A 134 15.42 6.26 -1.63
C ILE A 134 15.72 5.09 -2.58
N CYS A 135 16.42 4.08 -2.09
CA CYS A 135 16.65 2.81 -2.77
C CYS A 135 16.05 1.69 -1.90
N TRP A 136 15.08 0.95 -2.44
CA TRP A 136 14.47 -0.18 -1.75
C TRP A 136 14.92 -1.49 -2.37
N VAL A 137 15.81 -2.20 -1.69
CA VAL A 137 16.32 -3.51 -2.08
C VAL A 137 15.39 -4.60 -1.52
N VAL A 138 14.86 -5.45 -2.40
CA VAL A 138 13.92 -6.53 -2.08
C VAL A 138 14.46 -7.88 -2.55
N PRO A 139 14.00 -9.02 -2.00
CA PRO A 139 14.53 -10.33 -2.37
C PRO A 139 14.10 -10.84 -3.74
N ARG A 140 13.00 -10.31 -4.32
CA ARG A 140 12.40 -10.85 -5.56
C ARG A 140 11.69 -9.78 -6.41
N LEU A 141 11.61 -10.03 -7.71
CA LEU A 141 11.02 -9.13 -8.71
C LEU A 141 9.54 -8.80 -8.48
N ASN A 142 8.75 -9.72 -7.94
CA ASN A 142 7.34 -9.45 -7.63
C ASN A 142 7.20 -8.39 -6.52
N LEU A 143 8.07 -8.45 -5.49
CA LEU A 143 8.09 -7.45 -4.41
C LEU A 143 8.57 -6.09 -4.90
N GLN A 144 9.43 -6.07 -5.92
CA GLN A 144 9.91 -4.84 -6.53
C GLN A 144 8.77 -4.08 -7.21
N LYS A 145 7.89 -4.79 -7.93
CA LYS A 145 6.68 -4.19 -8.53
C LYS A 145 5.72 -3.70 -7.45
N GLN A 146 5.50 -4.49 -6.40
CA GLN A 146 4.67 -4.08 -5.27
C GLN A 146 5.23 -2.84 -4.56
N ALA A 147 6.55 -2.69 -4.46
CA ALA A 147 7.18 -1.51 -3.88
C ALA A 147 6.82 -0.23 -4.68
N GLU A 148 6.89 -0.28 -6.00
CA GLU A 148 6.47 0.82 -6.88
C GLU A 148 4.97 1.14 -6.72
N GLU A 149 4.10 0.13 -6.73
CA GLU A 149 2.65 0.27 -6.52
C GLU A 149 2.32 0.88 -5.15
N ASN A 150 3.01 0.43 -4.10
CA ASN A 150 2.79 0.92 -2.73
C ASN A 150 3.10 2.41 -2.59
N PHE A 151 4.14 2.90 -3.26
CA PHE A 151 4.50 4.34 -3.22
C PHE A 151 3.43 5.23 -3.86
N VAL A 152 2.64 4.70 -4.79
CA VAL A 152 1.59 5.47 -5.48
C VAL A 152 0.18 5.21 -4.97
N SER A 153 0.01 4.36 -3.96
CA SER A 153 -1.26 4.03 -3.34
C SER A 153 -1.98 5.31 -2.86
N PRO A 154 -3.20 5.60 -3.34
CA PRO A 154 -3.99 6.76 -2.89
C PRO A 154 -4.18 6.79 -1.38
N TYR A 155 -4.38 5.60 -0.79
CA TYR A 155 -4.55 5.42 0.65
C TYR A 155 -3.38 5.98 1.46
N PHE A 156 -2.13 5.77 1.03
CA PHE A 156 -0.97 6.30 1.75
C PHE A 156 -0.72 7.78 1.44
N ARG A 157 -1.00 8.22 0.21
CA ARG A 157 -0.76 9.61 -0.21
C ARG A 157 -1.63 10.62 0.53
N GLU A 158 -2.93 10.35 0.62
CA GLU A 158 -3.88 11.22 1.34
C GLU A 158 -3.51 11.36 2.82
N GLN A 159 -2.92 10.32 3.39
CA GLN A 159 -2.70 10.18 4.83
C GLN A 159 -1.35 10.70 5.30
N LEU A 160 -0.31 10.56 4.47
CA LEU A 160 1.05 11.00 4.79
C LEU A 160 1.44 12.30 4.07
N GLU A 161 0.54 12.87 3.27
CA GLU A 161 0.71 14.12 2.51
C GLU A 161 2.03 14.14 1.73
N TYR A 162 2.28 13.10 0.95
CA TYR A 162 3.49 12.96 0.15
C TYR A 162 3.17 12.62 -1.30
N GLU A 163 4.05 13.07 -2.21
CA GLU A 163 3.90 12.84 -3.66
C GLU A 163 5.05 12.03 -4.27
N HIS A 164 5.87 11.40 -3.44
CA HIS A 164 6.99 10.58 -3.89
C HIS A 164 6.52 9.39 -4.75
N LYS A 165 7.30 9.14 -5.79
CA LYS A 165 7.20 7.95 -6.63
C LYS A 165 8.57 7.30 -6.66
N ILE A 166 8.59 5.97 -6.75
CA ILE A 166 9.79 5.22 -7.07
C ILE A 166 9.51 4.36 -8.30
N ARG A 167 10.55 3.88 -8.97
CA ARG A 167 10.42 2.98 -10.11
C ARG A 167 11.06 1.63 -9.85
N ALA A 168 10.47 0.55 -10.35
CA ALA A 168 11.18 -0.72 -10.44
C ALA A 168 12.33 -0.60 -11.45
N ASN A 169 13.56 -0.96 -11.04
CA ASN A 169 14.72 -0.94 -11.91
C ASN A 169 15.61 -2.19 -11.73
N ASN A 170 15.91 -2.85 -12.84
CA ASN A 170 16.77 -4.03 -12.96
C ASN A 170 17.99 -3.72 -13.85
N ASN A 171 18.82 -2.78 -13.41
CA ASN A 171 20.05 -2.32 -14.07
C ASN A 171 19.86 -1.52 -15.36
N GLN A 172 18.71 -0.86 -15.53
CA GLN A 172 18.59 0.19 -16.55
C GLN A 172 19.37 1.45 -16.09
N PRO A 173 20.07 2.14 -17.01
CA PRO A 173 20.71 3.42 -16.71
C PRO A 173 19.74 4.43 -16.08
N ASP A 174 20.29 5.33 -15.28
CA ASP A 174 19.55 6.32 -14.50
C ASP A 174 18.45 5.67 -13.62
N PRO A 175 18.86 4.98 -12.53
CA PRO A 175 17.95 4.20 -11.72
C PRO A 175 16.74 4.96 -11.21
N SER A 176 16.91 6.23 -10.87
CA SER A 176 15.91 7.09 -10.23
C SER A 176 15.35 8.20 -11.14
N ARG A 177 15.44 8.02 -12.48
CA ARG A 177 14.91 8.98 -13.46
C ARG A 177 13.52 9.50 -13.10
N ASP A 178 13.39 10.82 -13.00
CA ASP A 178 12.16 11.56 -12.69
C ASP A 178 11.37 11.09 -11.45
N THR A 179 12.03 10.36 -10.54
CA THR A 179 11.41 9.75 -9.36
C THR A 179 12.21 10.09 -8.10
N SER A 180 11.62 9.88 -6.93
CA SER A 180 12.29 10.07 -5.65
C SER A 180 13.16 8.88 -5.25
N GLY A 181 13.31 7.88 -6.14
CA GLY A 181 14.02 6.66 -5.80
C GLY A 181 13.69 5.49 -6.73
N TYR A 182 14.21 4.32 -6.39
CA TYR A 182 13.97 3.09 -7.14
C TYR A 182 13.91 1.86 -6.23
N ALA A 183 13.14 0.86 -6.66
CA ALA A 183 13.15 -0.47 -6.08
C ALA A 183 14.03 -1.38 -6.93
N THR A 184 14.88 -2.19 -6.30
CA THR A 184 15.76 -3.15 -6.98
C THR A 184 15.87 -4.45 -6.21
N THR A 185 16.47 -5.47 -6.81
CA THR A 185 16.65 -6.77 -6.15
C THR A 185 18.10 -6.95 -5.72
N TYR A 186 18.35 -7.77 -4.70
CA TYR A 186 19.72 -8.15 -4.33
C TYR A 186 20.49 -8.76 -5.53
N GLN A 187 19.80 -9.55 -6.35
CA GLN A 187 20.37 -10.13 -7.57
C GLN A 187 20.75 -9.07 -8.59
N ALA A 188 19.95 -8.01 -8.76
CA ALA A 188 20.28 -6.90 -9.64
C ALA A 188 21.51 -6.11 -9.15
N ILE A 189 21.59 -5.84 -7.84
CA ILE A 189 22.76 -5.20 -7.21
C ILE A 189 24.04 -5.98 -7.54
N VAL A 190 24.02 -7.31 -7.33
CA VAL A 190 25.18 -8.18 -7.57
C VAL A 190 25.54 -8.26 -9.05
N ALA A 191 24.54 -8.24 -9.93
CA ALA A 191 24.76 -8.30 -11.36
C ALA A 191 25.42 -7.03 -11.92
N ASN A 192 25.22 -5.86 -11.29
CA ASN A 192 25.90 -4.63 -11.69
C ASN A 192 26.18 -3.69 -10.50
N PRO A 193 27.14 -4.03 -9.60
CA PRO A 193 27.37 -3.26 -8.37
C PRO A 193 27.82 -1.82 -8.66
N ASN A 194 28.60 -1.65 -9.72
CA ASN A 194 29.17 -0.35 -10.12
C ASN A 194 28.08 0.67 -10.48
N LEU A 195 27.02 0.24 -11.18
CA LEU A 195 25.89 1.12 -11.52
C LEU A 195 25.23 1.69 -10.26
N HIS A 196 24.98 0.85 -9.27
CA HIS A 196 24.34 1.28 -8.03
C HIS A 196 25.27 2.12 -7.15
N ALA A 197 26.56 1.77 -7.06
CA ALA A 197 27.55 2.55 -6.32
C ALA A 197 27.70 3.96 -6.91
N GLN A 198 27.79 4.07 -8.24
CA GLN A 198 27.84 5.38 -8.93
C GLN A 198 26.58 6.21 -8.70
N GLU A 199 25.41 5.58 -8.65
CA GLU A 199 24.16 6.26 -8.34
C GLU A 199 24.15 6.81 -6.90
N PHE A 200 24.66 6.04 -5.93
CA PHE A 200 24.76 6.45 -4.53
C PHE A 200 25.78 7.59 -4.31
N GLN A 201 26.79 7.72 -5.17
CA GLN A 201 27.72 8.84 -5.13
C GLN A 201 27.12 10.16 -5.66
N ARG A 202 26.06 10.10 -6.48
CA ARG A 202 25.43 11.28 -7.09
C ARG A 202 24.40 11.97 -6.20
N HIS A 203 23.78 11.23 -5.29
CA HIS A 203 22.66 11.70 -4.49
C HIS A 203 22.72 11.13 -3.08
N ARG A 204 22.17 11.84 -2.09
CA ARG A 204 22.06 11.34 -0.72
C ARG A 204 20.92 10.33 -0.63
N TYR A 205 21.26 9.05 -0.56
CA TYR A 205 20.28 7.97 -0.54
C TYR A 205 19.91 7.48 0.87
N ILE A 206 18.62 7.24 1.07
CA ILE A 206 18.13 6.29 2.08
C ILE A 206 18.19 4.89 1.44
N LEU A 207 18.86 3.95 2.10
CA LEU A 207 18.91 2.55 1.68
C LEU A 207 18.00 1.71 2.55
N VAL A 208 17.07 0.98 1.94
CA VAL A 208 16.25 -0.01 2.64
C VAL A 208 16.63 -1.40 2.15
N LEU A 209 16.98 -2.27 3.09
CA LEU A 209 17.30 -3.68 2.86
C LEU A 209 16.17 -4.52 3.45
N ASP A 210 15.25 -4.96 2.61
CA ASP A 210 14.15 -5.84 3.01
C ASP A 210 14.60 -7.29 3.04
N GLU A 211 14.10 -8.06 4.01
CA GLU A 211 14.57 -9.40 4.35
C GLU A 211 16.10 -9.51 4.45
N PHE A 212 16.71 -8.53 5.15
CA PHE A 212 18.16 -8.41 5.26
C PHE A 212 18.84 -9.65 5.85
N HIS A 213 18.14 -10.48 6.63
CA HIS A 213 18.68 -11.70 7.23
C HIS A 213 19.18 -12.72 6.20
N HIS A 214 18.84 -12.59 4.91
CA HIS A 214 19.39 -13.40 3.83
C HIS A 214 20.80 -12.97 3.37
N VAL A 215 21.29 -11.82 3.82
CA VAL A 215 22.63 -11.32 3.46
C VAL A 215 23.67 -11.95 4.39
N GLU A 216 24.42 -12.91 3.86
CA GLU A 216 25.52 -13.55 4.58
C GLU A 216 26.77 -12.65 4.62
N GLU A 217 27.38 -12.54 5.79
CA GLU A 217 28.62 -11.78 5.97
C GLU A 217 29.75 -12.36 5.11
N GLY A 218 30.24 -11.55 4.18
CA GLY A 218 31.35 -11.89 3.29
C GLY A 218 30.89 -12.58 1.99
N GLY A 219 29.60 -12.88 1.90
CA GLY A 219 28.93 -13.34 0.69
C GLY A 219 28.90 -12.27 -0.42
N SER A 220 28.44 -12.67 -1.60
CA SER A 220 28.36 -11.80 -2.78
C SER A 220 27.45 -10.59 -2.55
N TRP A 221 26.33 -10.78 -1.85
CA TRP A 221 25.39 -9.70 -1.51
C TRP A 221 26.01 -8.69 -0.56
N HIS A 222 26.70 -9.15 0.50
CA HIS A 222 27.38 -8.25 1.43
C HIS A 222 28.40 -7.37 0.70
N LYS A 223 29.27 -7.98 -0.11
CA LYS A 223 30.30 -7.25 -0.87
C LYS A 223 29.72 -6.25 -1.85
N ALA A 224 28.63 -6.59 -2.54
CA ALA A 224 27.99 -5.72 -3.51
C ALA A 224 27.20 -4.58 -2.85
N LEU A 225 26.63 -4.79 -1.66
CA LEU A 225 25.89 -3.79 -0.90
C LEU A 225 26.80 -2.83 -0.13
N GLN A 226 28.01 -3.25 0.24
CA GLN A 226 28.89 -2.48 1.12
C GLN A 226 29.10 -1.03 0.63
N PRO A 227 29.39 -0.75 -0.65
CA PRO A 227 29.50 0.63 -1.14
C PRO A 227 28.22 1.44 -0.94
N LEU A 228 27.04 0.83 -1.11
CA LEU A 228 25.75 1.51 -0.91
C LEU A 228 25.52 1.79 0.57
N VAL A 229 25.88 0.85 1.45
CA VAL A 229 25.76 0.99 2.91
C VAL A 229 26.65 2.12 3.43
N ASP A 230 27.86 2.25 2.89
CA ASP A 230 28.82 3.28 3.31
C ASP A 230 28.39 4.69 2.89
N GLU A 231 27.86 4.82 1.66
CA GLU A 231 27.42 6.10 1.08
C GLU A 231 26.01 6.55 1.58
N ALA A 232 25.15 5.62 1.97
CA ALA A 232 23.77 5.95 2.37
C ALA A 232 23.72 6.90 3.59
N VAL A 233 22.89 7.93 3.54
CA VAL A 233 22.68 8.82 4.71
C VAL A 233 21.92 8.11 5.83
N LEU A 234 21.10 7.12 5.48
CA LEU A 234 20.36 6.26 6.40
C LEU A 234 20.22 4.87 5.80
N VAL A 235 20.57 3.84 6.57
CA VAL A 235 20.36 2.42 6.24
C VAL A 235 19.29 1.84 7.14
N ILE A 236 18.25 1.28 6.53
CA ILE A 236 17.12 0.66 7.22
C ILE A 236 17.15 -0.82 6.85
N MET A 237 17.49 -1.67 7.81
CA MET A 237 17.48 -3.12 7.64
C MET A 237 16.17 -3.65 8.22
N VAL A 238 15.38 -4.33 7.40
CA VAL A 238 14.08 -4.86 7.79
C VAL A 238 14.09 -6.37 7.64
N THR A 239 13.57 -7.08 8.64
CA THR A 239 13.48 -8.54 8.64
C THR A 239 12.17 -9.02 9.25
N GLY A 240 11.62 -10.08 8.65
CA GLY A 240 10.56 -10.94 9.18
C GLY A 240 10.99 -11.77 10.37
#